data_AF-A0A9Q1HJG3-F1
#
_entry.id   AF-A0A9Q1HJG3-F1
#
_cell.length_a   1.000
_cell.length_b   1.000
_cell.length_c   1.000
_cell.angle_alpha   90.00
_cell.angle_beta   90.00
_cell.angle_gamma   90.00
#
_symmetry.space_group_name_H-M   'P 1'
#
loop_
_entity.id
_entity.type
_entity.pdbx_description
1 polymer ?
#
loop_
_entity_poly.entity_id
_entity_poly.type
_entity_poly.pdbx_seq_one_letter_code
_entity_poly.pdbx_strand_id
1 'polypeptide(L)'
;MFPQLDAVDHKRRTNISQTQVDTYLPPIEAIVLFGEPVRWETSLQFLIDVLVTNGHLQSSPKSIPEPHLPVLGCNMDLMWMNETHLPSDTYFLCFLLYSSFLQKITGRELNYTVLTGKPSQITYHYADHVLSEQAKKMGIVRPLRTLYAIGDNPMTDIYGANLYNQYLSHRAIKRLKSSADRKSAVALRGSGTSRYPNGYSSYVDQVDITFSESAEMMESILVYTGVHSKSSAVDMIDSTGNLTAIDHGHRDFKYCSELSRPSFEVSNVYEAIQTIFRRENYSGEDL
;
A
#
# COMPACT_ATOMS: atom_id res chain seq x y z
N MET A 1 -26.29 -4.04 7.60
CA MET A 1 -25.47 -5.25 7.85
C MET A 1 -26.42 -6.44 7.82
N PHE A 2 -26.15 -7.47 7.02
CA PHE A 2 -27.02 -8.63 6.75
C PHE A 2 -27.14 -9.54 7.98
N PRO A 3 -28.19 -9.43 8.82
CA PRO A 3 -28.25 -10.19 10.07
C PRO A 3 -28.34 -11.70 9.84
N GLN A 4 -28.88 -12.11 8.68
CA GLN A 4 -28.98 -13.51 8.27
C GLN A 4 -27.66 -14.15 7.83
N LEU A 5 -26.68 -13.35 7.40
CA LEU A 5 -25.34 -13.83 7.03
C LEU A 5 -24.38 -13.81 8.22
N ASP A 6 -24.72 -13.07 9.28
CA ASP A 6 -24.03 -13.12 10.57
C ASP A 6 -24.46 -14.36 11.37
N ALA A 7 -24.11 -15.54 10.86
CA ALA A 7 -24.36 -16.81 11.53
C ALA A 7 -23.34 -17.12 12.64
N VAL A 8 -22.27 -16.30 12.75
CA VAL A 8 -21.17 -16.47 13.70
C VAL A 8 -21.57 -15.95 15.09
N ASP A 9 -22.27 -14.81 15.17
CA ASP A 9 -22.83 -14.35 16.44
C ASP A 9 -24.24 -14.90 16.69
N HIS A 10 -24.32 -15.93 17.53
CA HIS A 10 -25.58 -16.56 17.93
C HIS A 10 -26.60 -15.59 18.55
N LYS A 11 -26.16 -14.49 19.19
CA LYS A 11 -27.08 -13.51 19.82
C LYS A 11 -27.76 -12.60 18.80
N ARG A 12 -27.18 -12.44 17.62
CA ARG A 12 -27.69 -11.59 16.53
C ARG A 12 -28.41 -12.36 15.44
N ARG A 13 -28.43 -13.69 15.55
CA ARG A 13 -29.12 -14.58 14.62
C ARG A 13 -30.62 -14.30 14.66
N THR A 14 -31.13 -13.69 13.61
CA THR A 14 -32.58 -13.48 13.46
C THR A 14 -33.22 -14.75 12.91
N ASN A 15 -34.14 -15.36 13.66
CA ASN A 15 -34.99 -16.47 13.19
C ASN A 15 -36.09 -15.94 12.23
N ILE A 16 -35.68 -15.29 11.14
CA ILE A 16 -36.60 -14.87 10.09
C ILE A 16 -36.93 -16.11 9.26
N SER A 17 -38.22 -16.46 9.11
CA SER A 17 -38.62 -17.54 8.23
C SER A 17 -38.20 -17.21 6.79
N GLN A 18 -37.69 -18.19 6.05
CA GLN A 18 -37.20 -18.05 4.67
C GLN A 18 -38.18 -17.34 3.72
N THR A 19 -39.47 -17.28 4.09
CA THR A 19 -40.58 -16.67 3.36
C THR A 19 -40.72 -15.15 3.45
N GLN A 20 -39.92 -14.42 4.25
CA GLN A 20 -40.05 -12.95 4.40
C GLN A 20 -38.91 -12.13 3.80
N VAL A 21 -37.93 -12.75 3.13
CA VAL A 21 -36.78 -12.01 2.55
C VAL A 21 -37.04 -11.75 1.07
N ASP A 22 -38.03 -10.90 0.78
CA ASP A 22 -38.34 -10.38 -0.57
C ASP A 22 -37.41 -9.23 -1.01
N THR A 23 -36.19 -9.17 -0.46
CA THR A 23 -35.21 -8.17 -0.85
C THR A 23 -34.37 -8.73 -1.99
N TYR A 24 -34.70 -8.39 -3.24
CA TYR A 24 -33.80 -8.61 -4.36
C TYR A 24 -32.47 -7.91 -4.06
N LEU A 25 -31.39 -8.69 -4.00
CA LEU A 25 -30.05 -8.18 -3.79
C LEU A 25 -29.32 -8.22 -5.13
N PRO A 26 -28.86 -7.06 -5.65
CA PRO A 26 -28.02 -7.07 -6.83
C PRO A 26 -26.73 -7.83 -6.52
N PRO A 27 -26.19 -8.58 -7.49
CA PRO A 27 -24.92 -9.27 -7.32
C PRO A 27 -23.82 -8.28 -6.92
N ILE A 28 -22.98 -8.68 -5.98
CA ILE A 28 -21.79 -7.91 -5.62
C ILE A 28 -20.75 -8.09 -6.74
N GLU A 29 -20.22 -6.99 -7.26
CA GLU A 29 -19.29 -7.01 -8.40
C GLU A 29 -17.81 -6.86 -8.00
N ALA A 30 -17.53 -6.33 -6.80
CA ALA A 30 -16.18 -6.17 -6.29
C ALA A 30 -16.17 -6.05 -4.75
N ILE A 31 -15.02 -6.33 -4.15
CA ILE A 31 -14.77 -6.17 -2.71
C ILE A 31 -13.68 -5.12 -2.53
N VAL A 32 -13.93 -4.12 -1.67
CA VAL A 32 -12.94 -3.10 -1.29
C VAL A 32 -12.68 -3.18 0.20
N LEU A 33 -11.43 -3.41 0.57
CA LEU A 33 -10.99 -3.63 1.94
C LEU A 33 -10.29 -2.38 2.46
N PHE A 34 -11.10 -1.46 3.02
CA PHE A 34 -10.63 -0.17 3.53
C PHE A 34 -9.85 -0.27 4.84
N GLY A 35 -10.18 -1.25 5.68
CA GLY A 35 -9.58 -1.40 7.00
C GLY A 35 -10.16 -2.58 7.76
N GLU A 36 -9.79 -2.66 9.04
CA GLU A 36 -10.10 -3.75 9.95
C GLU A 36 -11.56 -3.66 10.33
N PRO A 37 -12.34 -4.71 10.04
CA PRO A 37 -13.70 -4.74 10.51
C PRO A 37 -13.73 -4.94 12.03
N VAL A 38 -14.61 -4.21 12.69
CA VAL A 38 -15.01 -4.55 14.07
C VAL A 38 -15.75 -5.89 14.00
N ARG A 39 -15.18 -6.94 14.62
CA ARG A 39 -15.57 -8.37 14.51
C ARG A 39 -15.16 -8.99 13.18
N TRP A 40 -13.90 -9.40 13.12
CA TRP A 40 -13.30 -9.95 11.92
C TRP A 40 -13.92 -11.30 11.53
N GLU A 41 -14.44 -12.07 12.47
CA GLU A 41 -15.02 -13.39 12.23
C GLU A 41 -16.27 -13.34 11.33
N THR A 42 -17.20 -12.42 11.59
CA THR A 42 -18.40 -12.21 10.76
C THR A 42 -18.00 -11.68 9.38
N SER A 43 -17.05 -10.75 9.35
CA SER A 43 -16.61 -10.10 8.11
C SER A 43 -15.85 -11.06 7.21
N LEU A 44 -15.07 -11.97 7.81
CA LEU A 44 -14.41 -13.07 7.12
C LEU A 44 -15.41 -14.01 6.47
N GLN A 45 -16.40 -14.48 7.23
CA GLN A 45 -17.42 -15.37 6.70
C GLN A 45 -18.14 -14.72 5.51
N PHE A 46 -18.54 -13.46 5.67
CA PHE A 46 -19.19 -12.70 4.59
C PHE A 46 -18.28 -12.57 3.35
N LEU A 47 -16.99 -12.27 3.54
CA LEU A 47 -16.02 -12.17 2.44
C LEU A 47 -15.89 -13.50 1.69
N ILE A 48 -15.76 -14.62 2.42
CA ILE A 48 -15.70 -15.96 1.81
C ILE A 48 -17.00 -16.25 1.05
N ASP A 49 -18.16 -15.98 1.63
CA ASP A 49 -19.45 -16.22 1.00
C ASP A 49 -19.59 -15.43 -0.31
N VAL A 50 -19.21 -14.15 -0.32
CA VAL A 50 -19.22 -13.31 -1.53
C VAL A 50 -18.30 -13.89 -2.60
N LEU A 51 -17.07 -14.29 -2.24
CA LEU A 51 -16.11 -14.84 -3.19
C LEU A 51 -16.56 -16.19 -3.76
N VAL A 52 -17.07 -17.09 -2.90
CA VAL A 52 -17.49 -18.44 -3.28
C VAL A 52 -18.80 -18.42 -4.09
N THR A 53 -19.70 -17.46 -3.83
CA THR A 53 -20.95 -17.28 -4.58
C THR A 53 -20.82 -16.38 -5.81
N ASN A 54 -19.62 -15.88 -6.10
CA ASN A 54 -19.42 -14.87 -7.15
C ASN A 54 -20.39 -13.69 -7.03
N GLY A 55 -20.60 -13.20 -5.79
CA GLY A 55 -21.47 -12.08 -5.48
C GLY A 55 -22.96 -12.41 -5.34
N HIS A 56 -23.37 -13.65 -5.61
CA HIS A 56 -24.78 -14.09 -5.59
C HIS A 56 -25.15 -14.76 -4.26
N LEU A 57 -25.33 -13.95 -3.21
CA LEU A 57 -25.54 -14.41 -1.83
C LEU A 57 -26.87 -15.17 -1.58
N GLN A 58 -27.78 -15.18 -2.54
CA GLN A 58 -29.08 -15.85 -2.42
C GLN A 58 -29.09 -17.29 -2.94
N SER A 59 -28.01 -17.73 -3.59
CA SER A 59 -27.94 -19.05 -4.23
C SER A 59 -26.71 -19.82 -3.79
N SER A 60 -26.86 -21.13 -3.61
CA SER A 60 -25.70 -22.00 -3.39
C SER A 60 -24.84 -22.09 -4.66
N PRO A 61 -23.52 -21.94 -4.55
CA PRO A 61 -22.64 -22.01 -5.71
C PRO A 61 -22.54 -23.45 -6.22
N LYS A 62 -22.60 -23.62 -7.54
CA LYS A 62 -22.39 -24.92 -8.21
C LYS A 62 -20.92 -25.30 -8.29
N SER A 63 -20.04 -24.30 -8.31
CA SER A 63 -18.60 -24.41 -8.38
C SER A 63 -17.96 -23.14 -7.86
N ILE A 64 -16.73 -23.22 -7.36
CA ILE A 64 -15.97 -22.04 -6.92
C ILE A 64 -15.47 -21.28 -8.17
N PRO A 65 -15.81 -19.98 -8.32
CA PRO A 65 -15.46 -19.18 -9.50
C PRO A 65 -13.95 -18.99 -9.67
N GLU A 66 -13.51 -18.88 -10.92
CA GLU A 66 -12.12 -18.59 -11.30
C GLU A 66 -12.07 -17.79 -12.63
N PRO A 67 -11.52 -16.57 -12.64
CA PRO A 67 -11.06 -15.82 -11.47
C PRO A 67 -12.23 -15.50 -10.51
N HIS A 68 -11.93 -15.32 -9.23
CA HIS A 68 -12.92 -14.82 -8.28
C HIS A 68 -13.20 -13.32 -8.53
N LEU A 69 -14.21 -12.76 -7.86
CA LEU A 69 -14.54 -11.33 -7.96
C LEU A 69 -13.33 -10.44 -7.65
N PRO A 70 -13.21 -9.27 -8.30
CA PRO A 70 -12.16 -8.31 -7.99
C PRO A 70 -12.09 -7.95 -6.51
N VAL A 71 -10.89 -8.01 -5.93
CA VAL A 71 -10.62 -7.64 -4.53
C VAL A 71 -9.56 -6.56 -4.48
N LEU A 72 -9.89 -5.43 -3.86
CA LEU A 72 -9.02 -4.29 -3.68
C LEU A 72 -8.61 -4.19 -2.21
N GLY A 73 -7.31 -4.22 -1.94
CA GLY A 73 -6.75 -4.02 -0.58
C GLY A 73 -6.21 -2.60 -0.43
N CYS A 74 -6.62 -1.87 0.60
CA CYS A 74 -6.23 -0.47 0.77
C CYS A 74 -5.14 -0.18 1.80
N ASN A 75 -4.81 -1.16 2.65
CA ASN A 75 -3.70 -1.05 3.60
C ASN A 75 -2.95 -2.39 3.67
N MET A 76 -1.63 -2.35 3.79
CA MET A 76 -0.75 -3.52 3.76
C MET A 76 0.26 -3.53 4.91
N ASP A 77 0.21 -2.55 5.81
CA ASP A 77 1.04 -2.57 7.01
C ASP A 77 0.71 -3.84 7.83
N LEU A 78 1.72 -4.60 8.28
CA LEU A 78 1.61 -5.74 9.23
C LEU A 78 1.61 -5.32 10.69
N MET A 79 2.30 -4.24 11.01
CA MET A 79 2.44 -3.73 12.37
C MET A 79 2.20 -2.22 12.38
N TRP A 80 1.53 -1.73 13.42
CA TRP A 80 1.30 -0.32 13.69
C TRP A 80 1.46 -0.06 15.18
N MET A 81 1.87 1.16 15.55
CA MET A 81 1.89 1.54 16.95
C MET A 81 0.52 2.02 17.39
N ASN A 82 0.02 1.40 18.46
CA ASN A 82 -1.11 1.90 19.22
C ASN A 82 -0.64 2.43 20.58
N GLU A 83 -1.59 2.74 21.47
CA GLU A 83 -1.33 3.25 22.81
C GLU A 83 -0.61 2.27 23.75
N THR A 84 -0.33 1.04 23.30
CA THR A 84 0.33 0.00 24.09
C THR A 84 1.83 -0.05 23.82
N HIS A 85 2.59 -0.60 24.77
CA HIS A 85 4.06 -0.66 24.71
C HIS A 85 4.64 -1.66 23.69
N LEU A 86 3.79 -2.43 23.02
CA LEU A 86 4.16 -3.34 21.95
C LEU A 86 3.49 -2.88 20.66
N PRO A 87 4.17 -2.92 19.49
CA PRO A 87 3.49 -2.71 18.23
C PRO A 87 2.37 -3.72 18.13
N SER A 88 1.16 -3.23 17.86
CA SER A 88 0.01 -4.11 17.75
C SER A 88 -0.11 -4.66 16.34
N ASP A 89 -0.59 -5.89 16.26
CA ASP A 89 -0.93 -6.53 15.00
C ASP A 89 -1.96 -5.67 14.24
N THR A 90 -1.86 -5.64 12.91
CA THR A 90 -2.65 -4.76 12.02
C THR A 90 -3.61 -5.50 11.08
N TYR A 91 -4.32 -4.71 10.27
CA TYR A 91 -4.93 -5.01 8.97
C TYR A 91 -4.31 -6.15 8.15
N PHE A 92 -2.98 -6.19 7.93
CA PHE A 92 -2.38 -7.22 7.08
C PHE A 92 -2.41 -8.61 7.72
N LEU A 93 -2.50 -8.73 9.06
CA LEU A 93 -2.77 -10.01 9.71
C LEU A 93 -4.15 -10.54 9.31
N CYS A 94 -5.18 -9.69 9.27
CA CYS A 94 -6.50 -10.09 8.79
C CYS A 94 -6.46 -10.54 7.32
N PHE A 95 -5.75 -9.83 6.44
CA PHE A 95 -5.61 -10.22 5.02
C PHE A 95 -4.85 -11.53 4.81
N LEU A 96 -3.77 -11.76 5.57
CA LEU A 96 -3.03 -13.03 5.58
C LEU A 96 -3.92 -14.19 6.03
N LEU A 97 -4.69 -13.97 7.10
CA LEU A 97 -5.66 -14.95 7.59
C LEU A 97 -6.73 -15.21 6.53
N TYR A 98 -7.35 -14.17 5.96
CA TYR A 98 -8.38 -14.32 4.92
C TYR A 98 -7.88 -15.12 3.72
N SER A 99 -6.67 -14.82 3.26
CA SER A 99 -6.04 -15.53 2.13
C SER A 99 -5.82 -17.01 2.46
N SER A 100 -5.34 -17.29 3.67
CA SER A 100 -5.06 -18.66 4.15
C SER A 100 -6.34 -19.47 4.38
N PHE A 101 -7.39 -18.86 4.94
CA PHE A 101 -8.69 -19.50 5.14
C PHE A 101 -9.37 -19.79 3.80
N LEU A 102 -9.38 -18.83 2.87
CA LEU A 102 -9.92 -19.05 1.54
C LEU A 102 -9.20 -20.20 0.83
N GLN A 103 -7.87 -20.24 0.88
CA GLN A 103 -7.07 -21.33 0.30
C GLN A 103 -7.39 -22.67 0.97
N LYS A 104 -7.55 -22.70 2.29
CA LYS A 104 -7.85 -23.94 3.01
C LYS A 104 -9.25 -24.48 2.73
N ILE A 105 -10.24 -23.61 2.57
CA ILE A 105 -11.64 -23.98 2.33
C ILE A 105 -11.89 -24.31 0.85
N THR A 106 -11.32 -23.52 -0.05
CA THR A 106 -11.64 -23.59 -1.50
C THR A 106 -10.56 -24.26 -2.33
N GLY A 107 -9.35 -24.44 -1.77
CA GLY A 107 -8.16 -24.85 -2.52
C GLY A 107 -7.58 -23.75 -3.41
N ARG A 108 -8.12 -22.52 -3.38
CA ARG A 108 -7.71 -21.41 -4.26
C ARG A 108 -7.14 -20.25 -3.46
N GLU A 109 -6.08 -19.64 -3.99
CA GLU A 109 -5.50 -18.44 -3.39
C GLU A 109 -6.33 -17.20 -3.68
N LEU A 110 -6.38 -16.29 -2.71
CA LEU A 110 -6.96 -14.96 -2.88
C LEU A 110 -6.00 -14.10 -3.71
N ASN A 111 -6.43 -13.59 -4.85
CA ASN A 111 -5.65 -12.70 -5.71
C ASN A 111 -6.16 -11.27 -5.61
N TYR A 112 -5.34 -10.35 -5.12
CA TYR A 112 -5.71 -8.94 -5.10
C TYR A 112 -5.64 -8.36 -6.51
N THR A 113 -6.73 -7.76 -6.96
CA THR A 113 -6.77 -7.04 -8.24
C THR A 113 -5.96 -5.76 -8.18
N VAL A 114 -6.10 -5.03 -7.06
CA VAL A 114 -5.33 -3.81 -6.80
C VAL A 114 -4.95 -3.77 -5.33
N LEU A 115 -3.68 -3.45 -5.07
CA LEU A 115 -3.16 -3.16 -3.75
C LEU A 115 -2.77 -1.68 -3.69
N THR A 116 -3.51 -0.92 -2.89
CA THR A 116 -3.22 0.49 -2.56
C THR A 116 -2.74 0.59 -1.11
N GLY A 117 -2.36 1.79 -0.68
CA GLY A 117 -1.66 1.98 0.59
C GLY A 117 -0.15 1.82 0.42
N LYS A 118 0.63 2.15 1.45
CA LYS A 118 2.09 1.98 1.42
C LYS A 118 2.43 0.49 1.51
N PRO A 119 3.52 0.00 0.89
CA PRO A 119 4.48 0.68 0.00
C PRO A 119 4.06 0.86 -1.47
N SER A 120 2.79 0.66 -1.85
CA SER A 120 2.36 0.72 -3.26
C SER A 120 2.63 2.08 -3.90
N GLN A 121 3.26 2.07 -5.08
CA GLN A 121 3.66 3.28 -5.81
C GLN A 121 2.48 4.20 -6.16
N ILE A 122 1.28 3.63 -6.41
CA ILE A 122 0.06 4.41 -6.71
C ILE A 122 -0.30 5.38 -5.58
N THR A 123 -0.02 4.99 -4.33
CA THR A 123 -0.26 5.83 -3.14
C THR A 123 0.62 7.06 -3.17
N TYR A 124 1.87 6.92 -3.60
CA TYR A 124 2.83 8.02 -3.69
C TYR A 124 2.59 8.93 -4.89
N HIS A 125 2.11 8.38 -6.01
CA HIS A 125 1.59 9.16 -7.13
C HIS A 125 0.43 10.06 -6.72
N TYR A 126 -0.53 9.50 -5.99
CA TYR A 126 -1.64 10.27 -5.45
C TYR A 126 -1.18 11.30 -4.41
N ALA A 127 -0.18 10.97 -3.59
CA ALA A 127 0.40 11.90 -2.62
C ALA A 127 1.08 13.11 -3.30
N ASP A 128 1.92 12.91 -4.33
CA ASP A 128 2.52 14.01 -5.10
C ASP A 128 1.43 14.92 -5.69
N HIS A 129 0.37 14.33 -6.26
CA HIS A 129 -0.76 15.07 -6.80
C HIS A 129 -1.46 15.94 -5.76
N VAL A 130 -1.84 15.35 -4.62
CA VAL A 130 -2.56 16.04 -3.55
C VAL A 130 -1.70 17.16 -2.96
N LEU A 131 -0.40 16.89 -2.74
CA LEU A 131 0.54 17.90 -2.25
C LEU A 131 0.71 19.04 -3.26
N SER A 132 0.81 18.73 -4.54
CA SER A 132 0.89 19.72 -5.62
C SER A 132 -0.35 20.62 -5.67
N GLU A 133 -1.55 20.05 -5.54
CA GLU A 133 -2.80 20.82 -5.48
C GLU A 133 -2.90 21.65 -4.20
N GLN A 134 -2.45 21.12 -3.06
CA GLN A 134 -2.41 21.86 -1.80
C GLN A 134 -1.44 23.04 -1.85
N ALA A 135 -0.26 22.86 -2.45
CA ALA A 135 0.72 23.92 -2.66
C ALA A 135 0.13 25.06 -3.49
N LYS A 136 -0.59 24.74 -4.59
CA LYS A 136 -1.29 25.74 -5.40
C LYS A 136 -2.33 26.52 -4.59
N LYS A 137 -3.12 25.83 -3.75
CA LYS A 137 -4.10 26.48 -2.86
C LYS A 137 -3.45 27.42 -1.84
N MET A 138 -2.22 27.13 -1.41
CA MET A 138 -1.43 27.99 -0.54
C MET A 138 -0.76 29.17 -1.27
N GLY A 139 -0.97 29.32 -2.59
CA GLY A 139 -0.32 30.36 -3.39
C GLY A 139 1.13 30.03 -3.77
N ILE A 140 1.58 28.79 -3.55
CA ILE A 140 2.92 28.35 -3.98
C ILE A 140 2.87 28.07 -5.49
N VAL A 141 3.41 29.01 -6.26
CA VAL A 141 3.40 28.94 -7.74
C VAL A 141 4.51 28.03 -8.27
N ARG A 142 5.58 27.85 -7.50
CA ARG A 142 6.70 26.97 -7.87
C ARG A 142 6.32 25.49 -7.71
N PRO A 143 6.74 24.61 -8.62
CA PRO A 143 6.50 23.17 -8.48
C PRO A 143 7.24 22.61 -7.26
N LEU A 144 6.64 21.60 -6.62
CA LEU A 144 7.29 20.88 -5.52
C LEU A 144 8.42 20.05 -6.10
N ARG A 145 9.67 20.29 -5.67
CA ARG A 145 10.84 19.54 -6.19
C ARG A 145 11.15 18.31 -5.36
N THR A 146 11.17 18.47 -4.04
CA THR A 146 11.55 17.41 -3.10
C THR A 146 10.37 17.05 -2.22
N LEU A 147 10.03 15.77 -2.16
CA LEU A 147 9.08 15.21 -1.20
C LEU A 147 9.86 14.54 -0.06
N TYR A 148 9.48 14.82 1.18
CA TYR A 148 10.04 14.15 2.35
C TYR A 148 8.98 13.24 2.97
N ALA A 149 9.22 11.93 2.96
CA ALA A 149 8.40 10.95 3.66
C ALA A 149 8.98 10.69 5.04
N ILE A 150 8.26 11.11 6.07
CA ILE A 150 8.60 10.83 7.47
C ILE A 150 7.72 9.66 7.91
N GLY A 151 8.33 8.59 8.40
CA GLY A 151 7.61 7.40 8.84
C GLY A 151 8.41 6.54 9.80
N ASP A 152 7.74 5.60 10.44
CA ASP A 152 8.27 4.75 11.50
C ASP A 152 8.40 3.28 11.09
N ASN A 153 7.91 2.92 9.90
CA ASN A 153 7.98 1.56 9.39
C ASN A 153 8.92 1.44 8.17
N PRO A 154 10.10 0.82 8.32
CA PRO A 154 11.04 0.60 7.22
C PRO A 154 10.44 -0.14 6.02
N MET A 155 9.53 -1.08 6.26
CA MET A 155 8.97 -1.95 5.24
C MET A 155 7.84 -1.31 4.44
N THR A 156 7.31 -0.17 4.89
CA THR A 156 6.15 0.46 4.25
C THR A 156 6.37 1.94 3.94
N ASP A 157 6.69 2.75 4.95
CA ASP A 157 7.02 4.17 4.76
C ASP A 157 8.30 4.34 3.95
N ILE A 158 9.39 3.77 4.46
CA ILE A 158 10.72 3.96 3.87
C ILE A 158 10.81 3.24 2.53
N TYR A 159 10.37 1.98 2.50
CA TYR A 159 10.30 1.20 1.26
C TYR A 159 9.49 1.92 0.17
N GLY A 160 8.27 2.36 0.49
CA GLY A 160 7.40 3.01 -0.49
C GLY A 160 7.97 4.34 -1.00
N ALA A 161 8.53 5.16 -0.12
CA ALA A 161 9.18 6.42 -0.49
C ALA A 161 10.39 6.20 -1.41
N ASN A 162 11.22 5.21 -1.10
CA ASN A 162 12.39 4.87 -1.90
C ASN A 162 12.01 4.26 -3.25
N LEU A 163 10.96 3.43 -3.30
CA LEU A 163 10.40 2.90 -4.54
C LEU A 163 9.90 4.04 -5.44
N TYR A 164 9.21 5.02 -4.87
CA TYR A 164 8.78 6.20 -5.61
C TYR A 164 9.96 7.06 -6.09
N ASN A 165 11.00 7.23 -5.27
CA ASN A 165 12.21 7.96 -5.68
C ASN A 165 12.94 7.30 -6.87
N GLN A 166 12.98 5.96 -6.91
CA GLN A 166 13.50 5.23 -8.07
C GLN A 166 12.67 5.50 -9.33
N TYR A 167 11.35 5.54 -9.20
CA TYR A 167 10.48 5.94 -10.31
C TYR A 167 10.78 7.37 -10.79
N LEU A 168 10.88 8.35 -9.89
CA LEU A 168 11.20 9.74 -10.25
C LEU A 168 12.55 9.83 -10.98
N SER A 169 13.55 9.10 -10.51
CA SER A 169 14.87 9.00 -11.14
C SER A 169 14.80 8.42 -12.56
N HIS A 170 14.08 7.30 -12.74
CA HIS A 170 13.87 6.71 -14.06
C HIS A 170 13.09 7.62 -15.01
N ARG A 171 12.06 8.33 -14.51
CA ARG A 171 11.28 9.32 -15.25
C ARG A 171 12.17 10.46 -15.74
N ALA A 172 13.05 10.98 -14.88
CA ALA A 172 14.02 12.01 -15.24
C ALA A 172 14.97 11.53 -16.35
N ILE A 173 15.53 10.32 -16.22
CA ILE A 173 16.40 9.70 -17.24
C ILE A 173 15.66 9.52 -18.57
N LYS A 174 14.40 9.04 -18.54
CA LYS A 174 13.57 8.86 -19.75
C LYS A 174 13.28 10.20 -20.42
N ARG A 175 13.02 11.27 -19.66
CA ARG A 175 12.86 12.63 -20.18
C ARG A 175 14.14 13.15 -20.82
N LEU A 176 15.29 12.96 -20.17
CA LEU A 176 16.59 13.34 -20.73
C LEU A 176 16.92 12.57 -22.02
N LYS A 177 16.71 11.25 -22.04
CA LYS A 177 16.87 10.40 -23.23
C LYS A 177 15.93 10.82 -24.34
N SER A 178 14.63 11.01 -24.08
CA SER A 178 13.69 11.47 -25.12
C SER A 178 14.02 12.88 -25.64
N SER A 179 14.62 13.77 -24.83
CA SER A 179 15.10 15.09 -25.26
C SER A 179 16.38 14.97 -26.11
N ALA A 180 17.31 14.08 -25.74
CA ALA A 180 18.51 13.76 -26.50
C ALA A 180 18.20 13.00 -27.81
N ASP A 181 17.21 12.12 -27.78
CA ASP A 181 16.67 11.39 -28.91
C ASP A 181 15.89 12.35 -29.80
N ARG A 182 15.16 13.36 -29.30
CA ARG A 182 14.61 14.44 -30.16
C ARG A 182 15.71 15.25 -30.86
N LYS A 183 16.88 15.41 -30.24
CA LYS A 183 18.06 16.01 -30.89
C LYS A 183 18.72 15.05 -31.90
N SER A 184 18.58 13.73 -31.70
CA SER A 184 19.19 12.68 -32.54
C SER A 184 18.23 12.07 -33.58
N ALA A 185 16.91 12.25 -33.47
CA ALA A 185 15.85 11.64 -34.27
C ALA A 185 15.60 12.35 -35.62
N VAL A 186 16.51 13.24 -36.02
CA VAL A 186 16.76 13.50 -37.45
C VAL A 186 17.51 12.33 -38.10
N ALA A 187 18.06 11.39 -37.31
CA ALA A 187 18.77 10.22 -37.80
C ALA A 187 18.29 8.93 -37.11
N LEU A 188 17.55 8.13 -37.88
CA LEU A 188 17.24 6.70 -37.71
C LEU A 188 16.32 6.24 -36.57
N ARG A 189 15.28 5.54 -37.01
CA ARG A 189 14.33 4.75 -36.20
C ARG A 189 14.95 3.41 -35.82
N GLY A 190 14.90 3.06 -34.55
CA GLY A 190 15.19 1.71 -34.05
C GLY A 190 14.45 1.45 -32.75
N SER A 191 13.52 0.50 -32.78
CA SER A 191 12.68 0.09 -31.66
C SER A 191 13.46 -0.79 -30.68
N GLY A 192 13.41 -0.48 -29.38
CA GLY A 192 14.02 -1.28 -28.33
C GLY A 192 13.10 -1.37 -27.12
N THR A 193 12.58 -2.57 -26.85
CA THR A 193 11.76 -2.90 -25.68
C THR A 193 12.64 -2.96 -24.42
N SER A 194 12.37 -2.13 -23.41
CA SER A 194 13.09 -2.11 -22.14
C SER A 194 12.45 -3.08 -21.14
N ARG A 195 13.26 -3.98 -20.56
CA ARG A 195 12.87 -4.85 -19.44
C ARG A 195 12.99 -4.06 -18.14
N TYR A 196 11.93 -4.03 -17.34
CA TYR A 196 11.87 -3.31 -16.07
C TYR A 196 12.33 -4.17 -14.89
N PRO A 197 13.03 -3.62 -13.88
CA PRO A 197 13.45 -4.38 -12.71
C PRO A 197 12.33 -4.47 -11.66
N ASN A 198 12.20 -5.67 -11.07
CA ASN A 198 11.61 -6.06 -9.77
C ASN A 198 10.64 -5.10 -9.07
N GLY A 199 9.40 -5.56 -8.85
CA GLY A 199 8.41 -4.91 -7.96
C GLY A 199 7.44 -3.95 -8.68
N TYR A 200 7.67 -3.70 -9.96
CA TYR A 200 6.73 -3.02 -10.84
C TYR A 200 5.45 -3.87 -11.00
N SER A 201 4.35 -3.46 -10.37
CA SER A 201 3.04 -4.00 -10.74
C SER A 201 2.74 -3.56 -12.16
N SER A 202 2.59 -4.52 -13.08
CA SER A 202 2.21 -4.29 -14.48
C SER A 202 0.93 -3.45 -14.65
N TYR A 203 0.14 -3.29 -13.58
CA TYR A 203 -1.04 -2.44 -13.53
C TYR A 203 -0.71 -0.93 -13.60
N VAL A 204 0.41 -0.49 -13.03
CA VAL A 204 0.75 0.95 -12.93
C VAL A 204 1.07 1.56 -14.30
N ASP A 205 1.58 0.75 -15.24
CA ASP A 205 1.79 1.16 -16.64
C ASP A 205 0.52 1.03 -17.52
N GLN A 206 -0.52 0.31 -17.06
CA GLN A 206 -1.79 0.14 -17.77
C GLN A 206 -2.84 1.18 -17.37
N VAL A 207 -2.69 1.80 -16.21
CA VAL A 207 -3.50 2.94 -15.80
C VAL A 207 -2.79 4.18 -16.32
N ASP A 208 -3.43 4.91 -17.25
CA ASP A 208 -3.02 6.29 -17.55
C ASP A 208 -3.19 7.10 -16.26
N ILE A 209 -2.11 7.20 -15.49
CA ILE A 209 -2.08 8.03 -14.29
C ILE A 209 -2.10 9.48 -14.78
N THR A 210 -3.30 10.07 -14.85
CA THR A 210 -3.52 11.47 -15.27
C THR A 210 -3.17 12.49 -14.18
N PHE A 211 -2.48 12.07 -13.12
CA PHE A 211 -2.15 12.94 -12.01
C PHE A 211 -1.06 13.95 -12.41
N SER A 212 -1.23 15.18 -11.94
CA SER A 212 -0.18 16.20 -12.02
C SER A 212 0.94 15.85 -11.04
N GLU A 213 1.97 15.15 -11.53
CA GLU A 213 3.19 14.83 -10.77
C GLU A 213 4.24 15.93 -10.95
N SER A 214 4.59 16.65 -9.88
CA SER A 214 5.57 17.75 -9.93
C SER A 214 6.92 17.43 -9.29
N ALA A 215 6.97 16.43 -8.42
CA ALA A 215 8.18 16.04 -7.71
C ALA A 215 9.31 15.60 -8.65
N GLU A 216 10.54 15.99 -8.29
CA GLU A 216 11.79 15.59 -8.93
C GLU A 216 12.52 14.52 -8.12
N MET A 217 12.36 14.55 -6.79
CA MET A 217 13.02 13.64 -5.85
C MET A 217 12.12 13.35 -4.64
N MET A 218 12.31 12.18 -4.04
CA MET A 218 11.72 11.83 -2.76
C MET A 218 12.77 11.28 -1.80
N GLU A 219 12.75 11.75 -0.55
CA GLU A 219 13.66 11.31 0.50
C GLU A 219 12.88 10.77 1.71
N SER A 220 13.43 9.71 2.31
CA SER A 220 12.81 8.98 3.40
C SER A 220 13.50 9.27 4.73
N ILE A 221 12.71 9.58 5.75
CA ILE A 221 13.19 9.86 7.11
C ILE A 221 12.53 8.88 8.07
N LEU A 222 13.33 8.00 8.67
CA LEU A 222 12.87 7.05 9.68
C LEU A 222 12.88 7.69 11.07
N VAL A 223 11.75 7.60 11.78
CA VAL A 223 11.62 8.05 13.17
C VAL A 223 11.51 6.86 14.11
N TYR A 224 12.01 7.00 15.34
CA TYR A 224 12.01 5.91 16.33
C TYR A 224 10.91 5.99 17.39
N THR A 225 9.90 6.84 17.17
CA THR A 225 8.74 7.00 18.06
C THR A 225 7.61 6.02 17.76
N GLY A 226 7.84 5.08 16.83
CA GLY A 226 6.80 4.24 16.25
C GLY A 226 7.16 2.75 16.23
N VAL A 227 6.72 2.04 15.19
CA VAL A 227 6.86 0.59 15.01
C VAL A 227 8.32 0.19 15.09
N HIS A 228 9.19 1.00 14.46
CA HIS A 228 10.61 0.88 14.65
C HIS A 228 11.07 1.68 15.86
N SER A 229 11.74 1.01 16.80
CA SER A 229 12.40 1.63 17.95
C SER A 229 13.89 1.29 17.94
N LYS A 230 14.72 2.16 18.54
CA LYS A 230 16.17 1.88 18.69
C LYS A 230 16.45 0.58 19.46
N SER A 231 15.55 0.15 20.35
CA SER A 231 15.69 -1.12 21.06
C SER A 231 15.43 -2.31 20.14
N SER A 232 14.41 -2.22 19.28
CA SER A 232 14.03 -3.28 18.33
C SER A 232 15.08 -3.50 17.23
N ALA A 233 15.87 -2.48 16.89
CA ALA A 233 16.99 -2.62 15.95
C ALA A 233 18.16 -3.46 16.53
N VAL A 234 18.31 -3.48 17.85
CA VAL A 234 19.36 -4.25 18.55
C VAL A 234 18.99 -5.73 18.65
N ASP A 235 17.70 -6.04 18.80
CA ASP A 235 17.18 -7.41 18.93
C ASP A 235 17.13 -8.20 17.61
N MET A 236 17.32 -7.52 16.47
CA MET A 236 17.32 -8.11 15.13
C MET A 236 18.73 -8.44 14.62
N ILE A 237 19.73 -8.50 15.51
CA ILE A 237 21.11 -8.85 15.16
C ILE A 237 21.34 -10.30 15.58
N ASP A 238 21.64 -11.19 14.62
CA ASP A 238 21.99 -12.57 14.97
C ASP A 238 23.34 -12.66 15.70
N SER A 239 23.67 -13.85 16.21
CA SER A 239 24.94 -14.13 16.88
C SER A 239 26.19 -13.92 16.00
N THR A 240 26.01 -13.62 14.71
CA THR A 240 27.08 -13.29 13.75
C THR A 240 27.18 -11.80 13.43
N GLY A 241 26.35 -10.95 14.05
CA GLY A 241 26.35 -9.51 13.84
C GLY A 241 25.57 -9.05 12.62
N ASN A 242 24.80 -9.94 11.97
CA ASN A 242 24.01 -9.62 10.80
C ASN A 242 22.56 -9.27 11.20
N LEU A 243 21.99 -8.25 10.54
CA LEU A 243 20.58 -7.93 10.65
C LEU A 243 19.74 -9.09 10.10
N THR A 244 19.06 -9.83 10.97
CA THR A 244 17.98 -10.75 10.61
C THR A 244 16.74 -9.93 10.31
N ALA A 245 16.74 -9.21 9.18
CA ALA A 245 15.57 -8.50 8.73
C ALA A 245 14.51 -9.53 8.32
N ILE A 246 13.58 -9.83 9.24
CA ILE A 246 12.39 -10.63 8.93
C ILE A 246 11.55 -9.81 7.97
N ASP A 247 11.23 -10.38 6.81
CA ASP A 247 10.38 -9.75 5.82
C ASP A 247 8.92 -9.77 6.31
N HIS A 248 8.48 -8.61 6.80
CA HIS A 248 7.09 -8.36 7.19
C HIS A 248 6.27 -7.72 6.05
N GLY A 249 6.83 -7.65 4.85
CA GLY A 249 6.17 -7.10 3.67
C GLY A 249 5.03 -7.98 3.16
N HIS A 250 4.13 -7.38 2.38
CA HIS A 250 3.08 -8.12 1.69
C HIS A 250 3.70 -9.02 0.61
N ARG A 251 3.27 -10.30 0.50
CA ARG A 251 3.85 -11.29 -0.42
C ARG A 251 3.93 -10.87 -1.89
N ASP A 252 2.98 -10.02 -2.33
CA ASP A 252 2.92 -9.49 -3.70
C ASP A 252 3.95 -8.36 -3.95
N PHE A 253 4.68 -7.94 -2.91
CA PHE A 253 5.81 -7.02 -2.97
C PHE A 253 7.10 -7.79 -2.72
N LYS A 254 8.00 -7.76 -3.71
CA LYS A 254 9.29 -8.43 -3.57
C LYS A 254 10.17 -7.68 -2.57
N TYR A 255 10.60 -8.34 -1.52
CA TYR A 255 11.53 -7.77 -0.57
C TYR A 255 12.84 -7.33 -1.23
N CYS A 256 13.28 -6.12 -0.89
CA CYS A 256 14.54 -5.53 -1.32
C CYS A 256 15.09 -4.71 -0.16
N SER A 257 16.16 -5.20 0.47
CA SER A 257 16.76 -4.58 1.64
C SER A 257 17.23 -3.14 1.39
N GLU A 258 17.65 -2.82 0.18
CA GLU A 258 18.08 -1.47 -0.21
C GLU A 258 16.94 -0.46 -0.18
N LEU A 259 15.71 -0.90 -0.49
CA LEU A 259 14.54 -0.03 -0.45
C LEU A 259 14.09 0.25 0.99
N SER A 260 14.42 -0.61 1.95
CA SER A 260 14.08 -0.37 3.37
C SER A 260 15.08 0.55 4.09
N ARG A 261 16.16 1.01 3.41
CA ARG A 261 17.17 1.91 4.02
C ARG A 261 16.74 3.38 3.91
N PRO A 262 16.58 4.10 5.03
CA PRO A 262 16.16 5.49 4.99
C PRO A 262 17.29 6.43 4.54
N SER A 263 16.91 7.61 4.05
CA SER A 263 17.86 8.69 3.76
C SER A 263 18.39 9.33 5.05
N PHE A 264 17.54 9.43 6.07
CA PHE A 264 17.88 9.92 7.40
C PHE A 264 17.21 9.10 8.49
N GLU A 265 17.86 9.00 9.64
CA GLU A 265 17.30 8.40 10.85
C GLU A 265 17.35 9.42 11.99
N VAL A 266 16.23 9.62 12.67
CA VAL A 266 16.09 10.64 13.71
C VAL A 266 15.23 10.14 14.85
N SER A 267 15.31 10.78 16.01
CA SER A 267 14.63 10.29 17.21
C SER A 267 13.12 10.42 17.12
N ASN A 268 12.62 11.49 16.51
CA ASN A 268 11.20 11.85 16.49
C ASN A 268 10.88 12.80 15.31
N VAL A 269 9.59 13.11 15.14
CA VAL A 269 9.11 13.98 14.06
C VAL A 269 9.67 15.42 14.13
N TYR A 270 9.96 15.92 15.33
CA TYR A 270 10.53 17.26 15.50
C TYR A 270 11.95 17.33 14.92
N GLU A 271 12.79 16.34 15.25
CA GLU A 271 14.14 16.22 14.66
C GLU A 271 14.09 15.97 13.15
N ALA A 272 13.06 15.27 12.64
CA ALA A 272 12.85 15.09 11.22
C ALA A 272 12.63 16.45 10.52
N ILE A 273 11.72 17.28 11.04
CA ILE A 273 11.45 18.62 10.50
C ILE A 273 12.71 19.50 10.56
N GLN A 274 13.44 19.50 11.68
CA GLN A 274 14.70 20.23 11.79
C GLN A 274 15.76 19.77 10.78
N THR A 275 15.79 18.47 10.47
CA THR A 275 16.69 17.91 9.47
C THR A 275 16.32 18.38 8.08
N ILE A 276 15.03 18.42 7.74
CA ILE A 276 14.53 18.95 6.47
C ILE A 276 14.89 20.43 6.33
N PHE A 277 14.65 21.25 7.35
CA PHE A 277 15.00 22.67 7.31
C PHE A 277 16.49 22.90 7.11
N ARG A 278 17.35 22.14 7.81
CA ARG A 278 18.80 22.20 7.58
C ARG A 278 19.17 21.77 6.16
N ARG A 279 18.53 20.75 5.61
CA ARG A 279 18.79 20.24 4.25
C ARG A 279 18.39 21.21 3.16
N GLU A 280 17.27 21.92 3.35
CA GLU A 280 16.75 22.95 2.43
C GLU A 280 17.36 24.35 2.68
N ASN A 281 18.31 24.47 3.61
CA ASN A 281 18.89 25.74 4.06
C ASN A 281 17.83 26.77 4.52
N TYR A 282 16.78 26.31 5.19
CA TYR A 282 15.72 27.16 5.72
C TYR A 282 16.14 27.74 7.09
N SER A 283 16.42 29.04 7.13
CA SER A 283 16.63 29.80 8.37
C SER A 283 15.28 30.23 8.94
N GLY A 284 15.02 29.94 10.22
CA GLY A 284 13.74 30.23 10.89
C GLY A 284 13.35 31.71 11.04
N GLU A 285 13.97 32.63 10.30
CA GLU A 285 13.56 34.03 10.16
C GLU A 285 12.42 34.23 9.14
N ASP A 286 12.07 33.18 8.39
CA ASP A 286 10.98 33.17 7.39
C ASP A 286 9.63 32.61 7.93
N LEU A 287 9.45 32.53 9.26
CA LEU A 287 8.22 32.11 9.95
C LEU A 287 7.59 33.29 10.72
#